data_AF-A0A6L3Z5E2-F1
#
_entry.id   AF-A0A6L3Z5E2-F1
#
_cell.length_a   1.000
_cell.length_b   1.000
_cell.length_c   1.000
_cell.angle_alpha   90.00
_cell.angle_beta   90.00
_cell.angle_gamma   90.00
#
_symmetry.space_group_name_H-M   'P 1'
#
loop_
_entity.id
_entity.type
_entity.pdbx_description
1 polymer ?
#
loop_
_entity_poly.entity_id
_entity_poly.type
_entity_poly.pdbx_seq_one_letter_code
_entity_poly.pdbx_strand_id
1 'polypeptide(L)'
;MSKLLPHHERVLIALEECTAPYGEFCANFKRIAQVANMEDISEVRRIVRALARKGFAEFWRGLITDDGDFAGAGYCITPAGRELVASHPSGGDRHGK
;
A
#
# COMPACT_ATOMS: atom_id res chain seq x y z
N MET A 1 20.38 6.25 1.87
CA MET A 1 19.07 5.68 2.29
C MET A 1 19.27 4.20 2.56
N SER A 2 18.87 3.70 3.73
CA SER A 2 18.96 2.27 4.05
C SER A 2 18.02 1.46 3.16
N LYS A 3 18.48 0.30 2.68
CA LYS A 3 17.73 -0.63 1.83
C LYS A 3 16.42 -1.03 2.53
N LEU A 4 15.29 -1.00 1.82
CA LEU A 4 14.04 -1.53 2.33
C LEU A 4 14.20 -3.03 2.63
N LEU A 5 13.61 -3.49 3.73
CA LEU A 5 13.50 -4.93 3.99
C LEU A 5 12.56 -5.55 2.94
N PRO A 6 12.79 -6.80 2.48
CA PRO A 6 11.97 -7.40 1.42
C PRO A 6 10.46 -7.37 1.69
N HIS A 7 10.05 -7.58 2.95
CA HIS A 7 8.63 -7.52 3.31
C HIS A 7 8.04 -6.10 3.26
N HIS A 8 8.86 -5.06 3.51
CA HIS A 8 8.42 -3.67 3.37
C HIS A 8 8.20 -3.29 1.90
N GLU A 9 9.06 -3.81 1.01
CA GLU A 9 8.93 -3.63 -0.43
C GLU A 9 7.65 -4.26 -0.96
N ARG A 10 7.34 -5.51 -0.57
CA ARG A 10 6.07 -6.16 -0.96
C ARG A 10 4.83 -5.36 -0.55
N VAL A 11 4.82 -4.80 0.66
CA VAL A 11 3.69 -3.97 1.12
C VAL A 11 3.61 -2.64 0.35
N LEU A 12 4.74 -2.06 -0.03
CA LEU A 12 4.77 -0.85 -0.84
C LEU A 12 4.26 -1.10 -2.27
N ILE A 13 4.66 -2.22 -2.89
CA ILE A 13 4.15 -2.65 -4.19
C ILE A 13 2.64 -2.93 -4.09
N ALA A 14 2.19 -3.62 -3.05
CA ALA A 14 0.77 -3.89 -2.84
C ALA A 14 -0.04 -2.59 -2.69
N LEU A 15 0.49 -1.57 -2.02
CA LEU A 15 -0.13 -0.25 -1.98
C LEU A 15 -0.25 0.36 -3.39
N GLU A 16 0.79 0.28 -4.23
CA GLU A 16 0.72 0.76 -5.62
C GLU A 16 -0.34 0.03 -6.45
N GLU A 17 -0.42 -1.29 -6.31
CA GLU A 17 -1.32 -2.13 -7.10
C GLU A 17 -2.80 -1.97 -6.72
N CYS A 18 -3.11 -1.65 -5.45
CA CYS A 18 -4.48 -1.64 -4.96
C CYS A 18 -4.98 -0.30 -4.42
N THR A 19 -4.24 0.79 -4.65
CA THR A 19 -4.61 2.14 -4.19
C THR A 19 -4.23 3.21 -5.21
N ALA A 20 -4.77 4.42 -5.06
CA ALA A 20 -4.44 5.58 -5.87
C ALA A 20 -4.09 6.80 -4.98
N PRO A 21 -3.16 7.67 -5.39
CA PRO A 21 -2.78 8.87 -4.66
C PRO A 21 -3.95 9.79 -4.29
N TYR A 22 -3.67 10.70 -3.34
CA TYR A 22 -4.57 11.79 -2.96
C TYR A 22 -5.94 11.34 -2.42
N GLY A 23 -6.03 10.11 -1.91
CA GLY A 23 -7.26 9.57 -1.34
C GLY A 23 -8.30 9.14 -2.39
N GLU A 24 -7.94 9.10 -3.68
CA GLU A 24 -8.82 8.69 -4.76
C GLU A 24 -9.27 7.23 -4.59
N PHE A 25 -8.35 6.34 -4.21
CA PHE A 25 -8.68 4.97 -3.87
C PHE A 25 -7.81 4.49 -2.70
N CYS A 26 -8.44 4.06 -1.61
CA CYS A 26 -7.76 3.63 -0.40
C CYS A 26 -8.13 2.18 -0.05
N ALA A 27 -7.16 1.45 0.52
CA ALA A 27 -7.36 0.07 0.95
C ALA A 27 -7.22 -0.09 2.46
N ASN A 28 -8.01 -0.96 3.05
CA ASN A 28 -7.82 -1.40 4.43
C ASN A 28 -6.67 -2.42 4.54
N PHE A 29 -6.21 -2.70 5.76
CA PHE A 29 -5.09 -3.62 5.97
C PHE A 29 -5.34 -5.04 5.46
N LYS A 30 -6.59 -5.53 5.45
CA LYS A 30 -6.90 -6.87 4.94
C LYS A 30 -6.67 -6.94 3.43
N ARG A 31 -7.12 -5.92 2.69
CA ARG A 31 -6.91 -5.84 1.24
C ARG A 31 -5.42 -5.72 0.91
N ILE A 32 -4.70 -4.85 1.62
CA ILE A 32 -3.24 -4.70 1.43
C ILE A 32 -2.51 -6.02 1.72
N ALA A 33 -2.87 -6.71 2.81
CA ALA A 33 -2.27 -8.00 3.18
C ALA A 33 -2.52 -9.08 2.11
N GLN A 34 -3.74 -9.14 1.57
CA GLN A 34 -4.11 -10.05 0.48
C GLN A 34 -3.24 -9.81 -0.76
N VAL A 35 -3.10 -8.55 -1.19
CA VAL A 35 -2.31 -8.19 -2.39
C VAL A 35 -0.81 -8.40 -2.14
N ALA A 36 -0.31 -8.10 -0.93
CA ALA A 36 1.07 -8.34 -0.54
C ALA A 36 1.42 -9.83 -0.34
N ASN A 37 0.43 -10.73 -0.44
CA ASN A 37 0.53 -12.15 -0.10
C ASN A 37 1.15 -12.37 1.30
N MET A 38 0.59 -11.70 2.31
CA MET A 38 1.02 -11.76 3.70
C MET A 38 -0.13 -12.16 4.62
N GLU A 39 0.06 -13.22 5.39
CA GLU A 39 -0.94 -13.70 6.35
C GLU A 39 -0.93 -12.89 7.66
N ASP A 40 0.24 -12.39 8.09
CA ASP A 40 0.37 -11.61 9.32
C ASP A 40 -0.09 -10.14 9.12
N ILE A 41 -1.35 -9.89 9.42
CA ILE A 41 -1.97 -8.56 9.37
C ILE A 41 -1.32 -7.58 10.35
N SER A 42 -0.82 -8.05 11.50
CA SER A 42 -0.16 -7.18 12.49
C SER A 42 1.14 -6.62 11.94
N GLU A 43 1.89 -7.45 11.21
CA GLU A 43 3.09 -7.04 10.51
C GLU A 43 2.77 -6.06 9.37
N VAL A 44 1.76 -6.34 8.54
CA VAL A 44 1.31 -5.39 7.50
C VAL A 44 0.94 -4.03 8.10
N ARG A 45 0.21 -3.99 9.21
CA ARG A 45 -0.13 -2.74 9.93
C ARG A 45 1.12 -1.98 10.37
N ARG A 46 2.11 -2.68 10.91
CA ARG A 46 3.38 -2.09 11.36
C ARG A 46 4.13 -1.47 10.19
N ILE A 47 4.20 -2.19 9.07
CA ILE A 47 4.88 -1.75 7.85
C ILE A 47 4.18 -0.55 7.21
N VAL A 48 2.87 -0.63 6.95
CA VAL A 48 2.10 0.46 6.33
C VAL A 48 2.22 1.75 7.14
N ARG A 49 2.12 1.67 8.47
CA ARG A 49 2.32 2.84 9.33
C ARG A 49 3.74 3.39 9.30
N ALA A 50 4.74 2.50 9.17
CA ALA A 50 6.12 2.93 9.01
C ALA A 50 6.36 3.62 7.65
N LEU A 51 5.72 3.15 6.57
CA LEU A 51 5.73 3.79 5.26
C LEU A 51 5.01 5.15 5.30
N ALA A 52 3.87 5.23 6.00
CA ALA A 52 3.13 6.48 6.15
C ALA A 52 3.92 7.54 6.91
N ARG A 53 4.59 7.17 8.01
CA ARG A 53 5.50 8.08 8.74
C ARG A 53 6.68 8.58 7.88
N LYS A 54 7.02 7.85 6.81
CA LYS A 54 8.06 8.24 5.84
C LYS A 54 7.50 9.01 4.64
N GLY A 55 6.18 9.23 4.57
CA GLY A 55 5.53 9.95 3.47
C GLY A 55 5.27 9.10 2.22
N PHE A 56 5.37 7.77 2.30
CA PHE A 56 5.14 6.87 1.15
C PHE A 56 3.72 6.30 1.09
N ALA A 57 2.94 6.49 2.16
CA ALA A 57 1.53 6.15 2.23
C ALA A 57 0.79 7.22 3.03
N GLU A 58 -0.51 7.36 2.81
CA GLU A 58 -1.35 8.34 3.49
C GLU A 58 -2.58 7.68 4.07
N PHE A 59 -2.99 8.14 5.26
CA PHE A 59 -4.17 7.62 5.96
C PHE A 59 -5.39 8.48 5.64
N TRP A 60 -6.48 7.81 5.26
CA TRP A 60 -7.76 8.44 4.97
C TRP A 60 -8.87 7.79 5.80
N ARG A 61 -9.86 8.60 6.22
CA ARG A 61 -10.99 8.19 7.04
C ARG A 61 -12.30 8.65 6.42
N GLY A 62 -13.40 7.99 6.78
CA GLY A 62 -14.71 8.28 6.19
C GLY A 62 -14.77 7.82 4.73
N LEU A 63 -14.10 6.73 4.41
CA LEU A 63 -14.15 6.13 3.07
C LEU A 63 -15.56 5.62 2.79
N ILE A 64 -15.98 5.77 1.55
CA ILE A 64 -17.27 5.33 1.03
C ILE A 64 -16.99 4.48 -0.21
N THR A 65 -17.75 3.41 -0.40
CA THR A 65 -17.70 2.61 -1.64
C THR A 65 -18.44 3.33 -2.77
N ASP A 66 -18.28 2.86 -4.00
CA ASP A 66 -19.01 3.41 -5.15
C ASP A 66 -20.54 3.23 -5.01
N ASP A 67 -20.97 2.23 -4.24
CA ASP A 67 -22.39 1.98 -3.91
C ASP A 67 -22.94 2.92 -2.81
N GLY A 68 -22.09 3.77 -2.23
CA GLY A 68 -22.47 4.70 -1.16
C GLY A 68 -22.37 4.13 0.25
N ASP A 69 -21.84 2.92 0.43
CA ASP A 69 -21.68 2.30 1.74
C ASP A 69 -20.42 2.81 2.45
N PHE A 70 -20.51 2.96 3.78
CA PHE A 70 -19.33 3.33 4.58
C PHE A 70 -18.30 2.20 4.62
N ALA A 71 -17.13 2.45 4.05
CA ALA A 71 -15.97 1.56 4.07
C ALA A 71 -15.00 1.84 5.24
N GLY A 72 -15.24 2.89 6.02
CA GLY A 72 -14.49 3.20 7.23
C GLY A 72 -13.21 3.97 6.95
N ALA A 73 -12.04 3.33 7.07
CA ALA A 73 -10.74 3.98 6.93
C ALA A 73 -9.71 3.08 6.27
N GLY A 74 -8.72 3.68 5.62
CA GLY A 74 -7.74 2.97 4.81
C GLY A 74 -6.49 3.79 4.55
N TYR A 75 -5.60 3.20 3.77
CA TYR A 75 -4.36 3.84 3.33
C TYR A 75 -4.31 3.84 1.81
N CYS A 76 -3.68 4.87 1.24
CA CYS A 76 -3.29 4.89 -0.16
C CYS A 76 -1.81 5.21 -0.31
N ILE A 77 -1.24 4.83 -1.45
CA ILE A 77 0.10 5.20 -1.84
C ILE A 77 0.17 6.72 -2.11
N THR A 78 1.31 7.35 -1.81
CA THR A 78 1.57 8.74 -2.20
C THR A 78 2.36 8.78 -3.52
N PRO A 79 2.45 9.94 -4.20
CA PRO A 79 3.33 10.08 -5.37
C PRO A 79 4.79 9.67 -5.06
N ALA A 80 5.32 10.06 -3.90
CA ALA A 80 6.66 9.66 -3.46
C ALA A 80 6.78 8.14 -3.22
N GLY A 81 5.69 7.49 -2.79
CA GLY A 81 5.62 6.04 -2.70
C GLY A 81 5.73 5.37 -4.07
N ARG A 82 5.04 5.91 -5.10
CA ARG A 82 5.12 5.42 -6.49
C ARG A 82 6.54 5.54 -7.05
N GLU A 83 7.16 6.69 -6.85
CA GLU A 83 8.56 6.92 -7.24
C GLU A 83 9.52 5.94 -6.57
N LEU A 84 9.25 5.60 -5.30
CA LEU A 84 10.05 4.61 -4.58
C LEU A 84 9.89 3.20 -5.17
N VAL A 85 8.68 2.80 -5.59
CA VAL A 85 8.46 1.55 -6.33
C VAL A 85 9.19 1.57 -7.68
N ALA A 86 9.07 2.66 -8.45
CA ALA A 86 9.70 2.76 -9.76
C ALA A 86 11.25 2.72 -9.69
N SER A 87 11.84 3.26 -8.63
CA SER A 87 13.30 3.21 -8.40
C SER A 87 13.81 1.87 -7.87
N HIS A 88 12.92 0.99 -7.42
CA HIS A 88 13.22 -0.36 -6.96
C HIS A 88 12.45 -1.36 -7.83
N PRO A 89 12.87 -1.57 -9.09
CA PRO A 89 12.34 -2.67 -9.88
C PRO A 89 12.79 -3.97 -9.20
N SER A 90 11.97 -4.47 -8.30
CA SER A 90 12.08 -5.85 -7.82
C SER A 90 12.18 -6.74 -9.06
N GLY A 91 13.33 -7.38 -9.23
CA GLY A 91 13.50 -8.42 -10.23
C GLY A 91 12.54 -9.56 -9.91
N GLY A 92 11.47 -9.67 -10.69
CA GLY A 92 10.46 -10.69 -10.53
C GLY A 92 9.28 -10.39 -11.44
N ASP A 93 9.22 -11.11 -12.55
CA ASP A 93 8.14 -11.21 -13.54
C ASP A 93 6.88 -10.41 -13.21
N ARG A 94 6.72 -9.28 -13.91
CA ARG A 94 5.39 -8.73 -14.23
C ARG A 94 4.65 -9.86 -14.93
N HIS A 95 3.79 -10.58 -14.19
CA HIS A 95 3.02 -11.69 -14.74
C HIS A 95 2.30 -11.19 -15.99
N GLY A 96 2.70 -11.74 -17.12
CA GLY A 96 2.10 -11.49 -18.41
C GLY A 96 0.82 -12.30 -18.58
N LYS A 97 -0.02 -11.72 -19.45
CA LYS A 97 -1.33 -12.16 -19.97
C LYS A 97 -2.54 -11.77 -19.13
#